data_AF-A0A6J6DES3-F1
#
_entry.id   AF-A0A6J6DES3-F1
#
_cell.length_a   1.000
_cell.length_b   1.000
_cell.length_c   1.000
_cell.angle_alpha   90.00
_cell.angle_beta   90.00
_cell.angle_gamma   90.00
#
_symmetry.space_group_name_H-M   'P 1'
#
loop_
_entity.id
_entity.type
_entity.pdbx_description
1 polymer ?
#
loop_
_entity_poly.entity_id
_entity_poly.type
_entity_poly.pdbx_seq_one_letter_code
_entity_poly.pdbx_strand_id
1 'polypeptide(L)'
;MPEIPRSEIALFDGEPIEFTYRNRRYRVYAVLSRWREAGGWWNRASDGNYRPDDGARALWRVEAAPVGAMTTFEIERIDNADLTDEQLAEGFLWRIRPTSRSKSDPRSEYQSDVS
;
A
#
# COMPACT_ATOMS: atom_id res chain seq x y z
N MET A 1 26.25 -7.58 -19.41
CA MET A 1 25.08 -6.71 -19.54
C MET A 1 24.38 -6.68 -18.19
N PRO A 2 24.03 -5.51 -17.62
CA PRO A 2 23.23 -5.52 -16.40
C PRO A 2 21.86 -6.11 -16.72
N GLU A 3 21.44 -7.13 -15.97
CA GLU A 3 20.05 -7.60 -16.02
C GLU A 3 19.15 -6.46 -15.54
N ILE A 4 18.32 -5.93 -16.44
CA ILE A 4 17.27 -4.99 -16.06
C ILE A 4 16.24 -5.83 -15.30
N PRO A 5 16.04 -5.62 -13.98
CA PRO A 5 15.10 -6.43 -13.22
C PRO A 5 13.70 -6.25 -13.83
N ARG A 6 13.05 -7.36 -14.16
CA ARG A 6 11.68 -7.36 -14.69
C ARG A 6 10.76 -6.78 -13.63
N SER A 7 10.17 -5.62 -13.93
CA SER A 7 9.15 -5.05 -13.04
C SER A 7 7.86 -5.84 -13.21
N GLU A 8 7.39 -6.44 -12.14
CA GLU A 8 6.13 -7.17 -12.09
C GLU A 8 5.02 -6.24 -11.59
N ILE A 9 3.84 -6.31 -12.19
CA ILE A 9 2.68 -5.48 -11.85
C ILE A 9 1.44 -6.37 -11.79
N ALA A 10 0.67 -6.24 -10.71
CA ALA A 10 -0.62 -6.89 -10.56
C ALA A 10 -1.73 -5.87 -10.74
N LEU A 11 -2.74 -6.23 -11.55
CA LEU A 11 -3.88 -5.39 -11.84
C LEU A 11 -5.16 -6.01 -11.25
N PHE A 12 -6.09 -5.15 -10.84
CA PHE A 12 -7.48 -5.50 -10.55
C PHE A 12 -8.37 -4.54 -11.33
N ASP A 13 -9.27 -5.08 -12.15
CA ASP A 13 -10.16 -4.31 -13.02
C ASP A 13 -9.44 -3.26 -13.90
N GLY A 14 -8.23 -3.61 -14.37
CA GLY A 14 -7.41 -2.73 -15.19
C GLY A 14 -6.66 -1.63 -14.42
N GLU A 15 -6.70 -1.63 -13.09
CA GLU A 15 -5.98 -0.69 -12.23
C GLU A 15 -4.86 -1.38 -11.43
N PRO A 16 -3.72 -0.71 -11.21
CA PRO A 16 -2.61 -1.29 -10.46
C PRO A 16 -2.97 -1.43 -8.98
N ILE A 17 -2.92 -2.66 -8.47
CA ILE A 17 -3.07 -2.94 -7.03
C ILE A 17 -1.73 -3.18 -6.36
N GLU A 18 -0.70 -3.55 -7.14
CA GLU A 18 0.59 -3.91 -6.61
C GLU A 18 1.66 -3.90 -7.70
N PHE A 19 2.90 -3.61 -7.34
CA PHE A 19 4.03 -3.66 -8.26
C PHE A 19 5.36 -3.92 -7.54
N THR A 20 6.34 -4.41 -8.30
CA THR A 20 7.72 -4.58 -7.84
C THR A 20 8.60 -3.49 -8.44
N TYR A 21 9.26 -2.73 -7.57
CA TYR A 21 10.23 -1.70 -7.95
C TYR A 21 11.54 -1.90 -7.18
N ARG A 22 12.66 -1.99 -7.91
CA ARG A 22 14.00 -2.26 -7.34
C ARG A 22 14.00 -3.49 -6.41
N ASN A 23 13.41 -4.58 -6.87
CA ASN A 23 13.28 -5.83 -6.11
C ASN A 23 12.51 -5.71 -4.79
N ARG A 24 11.67 -4.66 -4.63
CA ARG A 24 10.80 -4.47 -3.47
C ARG A 24 9.36 -4.35 -3.93
N ARG A 25 8.47 -5.04 -3.22
CA ARG A 25 7.04 -5.08 -3.50
C ARG A 25 6.34 -3.90 -2.84
N TYR A 26 5.48 -3.22 -3.57
CA TYR A 26 4.68 -2.09 -3.12
C TYR A 26 3.21 -2.40 -3.37
N ARG A 27 2.38 -2.15 -2.35
CA ARG A 27 0.93 -2.24 -2.48
C ARG A 27 0.38 -0.84 -2.73
N VAL A 28 -0.45 -0.72 -3.75
CA VAL A 28 -1.17 0.52 -4.05
C VAL A 28 -2.32 0.63 -3.05
N TYR A 29 -2.39 1.78 -2.38
CA TYR A 29 -3.49 2.12 -1.48
C TYR A 29 -4.51 3.02 -2.16
N ALA A 30 -4.06 3.89 -3.07
CA ALA A 30 -4.93 4.77 -3.83
C ALA A 30 -4.37 5.10 -5.21
N VAL A 31 -5.25 5.24 -6.20
CA VAL A 31 -4.94 5.84 -7.49
C VAL A 31 -5.32 7.32 -7.42
N LEU A 32 -4.33 8.21 -7.51
CA LEU A 32 -4.53 9.66 -7.41
C LEU A 32 -5.00 10.27 -8.73
N SER A 33 -4.46 9.78 -9.85
CA SER A 33 -4.92 10.17 -11.18
C SER A 33 -4.61 9.08 -12.20
N ARG A 34 -5.45 9.00 -13.22
CA ARG A 34 -5.32 8.09 -14.36
C ARG A 34 -5.58 8.87 -15.64
N TRP A 35 -4.71 8.71 -16.62
CA TRP A 35 -4.96 9.23 -17.96
C TRP A 35 -4.44 8.27 -19.01
N ARG A 36 -5.09 8.34 -20.18
CA ARG A 36 -4.70 7.59 -21.36
C ARG A 36 -4.27 8.59 -22.41
N GLU A 37 -3.13 8.34 -23.02
CA GLU A 37 -2.64 9.10 -24.15
C GLU A 37 -3.01 8.33 -25.41
N ALA A 38 -3.71 8.99 -26.34
CA ALA A 38 -3.86 8.47 -27.67
C ALA A 38 -2.46 8.36 -28.31
N GLY A 39 -2.16 7.18 -28.86
CA GLY A 39 -0.97 7.00 -29.68
C GLY A 39 -1.06 7.85 -30.93
N GLY A 40 0.04 7.95 -31.68
CA GLY A 40 0.14 8.81 -32.86
C GLY A 40 -0.87 8.50 -33.97
N TRP A 41 -2.13 8.86 -33.74
CA TRP A 41 -3.28 8.73 -34.63
C TRP A 41 -3.08 9.56 -35.89
N TRP A 42 -2.27 10.62 -35.80
CA TRP A 42 -1.74 11.38 -36.93
C TRP A 42 -0.94 10.52 -37.93
N ASN A 43 -0.27 9.45 -37.48
CA ASN A 43 0.41 8.51 -38.38
C ASN A 43 -0.54 7.55 -39.10
N ARG A 44 -1.83 7.52 -38.73
CA ARG A 44 -2.82 6.53 -39.22
C ARG A 44 -4.09 7.18 -39.77
N ALA A 45 -4.14 8.52 -39.80
CA ALA A 45 -5.24 9.27 -40.39
C ALA A 45 -5.40 8.98 -41.89
N SER A 46 -4.32 8.57 -42.58
CA SER A 46 -4.34 8.18 -44.00
C SER A 46 -5.09 6.88 -44.29
N ASP A 47 -5.27 6.00 -43.30
CA ASP A 47 -5.87 4.67 -43.49
C ASP A 47 -7.41 4.71 -43.37
N GLY A 48 -7.98 5.91 -43.16
CA GLY A 48 -9.42 6.16 -43.03
C GLY A 48 -10.06 5.63 -41.74
N ASN A 49 -9.30 4.98 -40.86
CA ASN A 49 -9.84 4.37 -39.64
C ASN A 49 -9.59 5.26 -38.42
N TYR A 50 -10.56 6.14 -38.11
CA TYR A 50 -10.51 7.03 -36.96
C TYR A 50 -10.58 6.24 -35.65
N ARG A 51 -9.51 6.27 -34.86
CA ARG A 51 -9.43 5.65 -33.53
C ARG A 51 -8.92 6.67 -32.52
N PRO A 52 -9.81 7.52 -31.97
CA PRO A 52 -9.43 8.62 -31.08
C PRO A 52 -8.95 8.16 -29.70
N ASP A 53 -9.29 6.92 -29.30
CA ASP A 53 -8.97 6.37 -27.99
C ASP A 53 -8.27 5.01 -28.12
N ASP A 54 -7.26 4.94 -29.00
CA ASP A 54 -6.48 3.71 -29.18
C ASP A 54 -5.67 3.31 -27.93
N GLY A 55 -5.68 4.16 -26.89
CA GLY A 55 -5.15 3.84 -25.56
C GLY A 55 -3.68 3.42 -25.59
N ALA A 56 -2.90 3.96 -26.53
CA ALA A 56 -1.55 3.47 -26.81
C ALA A 56 -0.62 3.55 -25.59
N ARG A 57 -0.91 4.45 -24.64
CA ARG A 57 -0.25 4.53 -23.34
C ARG A 57 -1.27 4.81 -22.24
N ALA A 58 -1.20 4.04 -21.17
CA ALA A 58 -1.95 4.27 -19.95
C ALA A 58 -0.98 4.64 -18.83
N LEU A 59 -1.31 5.72 -18.11
CA LEU A 59 -0.50 6.26 -17.02
C LEU A 59 -1.35 6.33 -15.75
N TRP A 60 -0.74 5.92 -14.64
CA TRP A 60 -1.32 5.99 -13.30
C TRP A 60 -0.36 6.72 -12.36
N ARG A 61 -0.89 7.69 -11.62
CA ARG A 61 -0.24 8.24 -10.43
C ARG A 61 -0.87 7.56 -9.22
N VAL A 62 -0.07 6.87 -8.41
CA VAL A 62 -0.55 6.07 -7.29
C VAL A 62 0.14 6.45 -5.99
N GLU A 63 -0.58 6.29 -4.88
CA GLU A 63 -0.01 6.23 -3.55
C GLU A 63 0.21 4.76 -3.18
N ALA A 64 1.46 4.41 -2.89
CA ALA A 64 1.84 3.04 -2.58
C ALA A 64 2.88 3.03 -1.45
N ALA A 65 2.77 2.05 -0.57
CA ALA A 65 3.77 1.82 0.47
C ALA A 65 4.42 0.46 0.24
N PRO A 66 5.70 0.31 0.64
CA PRO A 66 6.34 -0.98 0.57
C PRO A 66 5.52 -1.98 1.39
N VAL A 67 5.21 -3.11 0.77
CA VAL A 67 4.65 -4.25 1.47
C VAL A 67 5.67 -4.63 2.55
N GLY A 68 5.29 -4.49 3.81
CA GLY A 68 6.17 -4.76 4.95
C GLY A 68 6.50 -3.57 5.87
N ALA A 69 5.90 -2.38 5.71
CA ALA A 69 5.81 -1.44 6.84
C ALA A 69 4.71 -1.94 7.81
N MET A 70 5.05 -2.99 8.55
CA MET A 70 4.14 -3.76 9.38
C MET A 70 3.89 -3.07 10.73
N THR A 71 2.62 -2.85 11.04
CA THR A 71 2.16 -2.59 12.40
C THR A 71 1.87 -3.95 13.04
N THR A 72 2.50 -4.21 14.17
CA THR A 72 2.30 -5.47 14.90
C THR A 72 1.12 -5.31 15.86
N PHE A 73 0.32 -6.37 15.96
CA PHE A 73 -0.80 -6.48 16.89
C PHE A 73 -0.61 -7.76 17.71
N GLU A 74 -0.97 -7.71 18.98
CA GLU A 74 -1.17 -8.85 19.84
C GLU A 74 -2.64 -9.26 19.77
N ILE A 75 -2.89 -10.55 19.57
CA ILE A 75 -4.23 -11.14 19.57
C ILE A 75 -4.21 -12.27 20.61
N GLU A 76 -5.04 -12.14 21.63
CA GLU A 76 -5.19 -13.10 22.72
C GLU A 76 -6.60 -13.71 22.66
N ARG A 77 -6.70 -15.04 22.80
CA ARG A 77 -7.99 -15.69 23.03
C ARG A 77 -8.29 -15.58 24.52
N ILE A 78 -9.44 -14.99 24.87
CA ILE A 78 -9.87 -14.91 26.26
C ILE A 78 -10.45 -16.28 26.65
N ASP A 79 -10.02 -16.82 27.79
CA ASP A 79 -10.61 -18.04 28.33
C ASP A 79 -12.06 -17.77 28.75
N ASN A 80 -12.94 -18.72 28.53
CA ASN A 80 -14.33 -18.63 28.92
C ASN A 80 -14.49 -18.43 30.44
N ALA A 81 -13.54 -18.95 31.24
CA ALA A 81 -13.53 -18.74 32.69
C ALA A 81 -13.30 -17.27 33.11
N ASP A 82 -12.69 -16.46 32.23
CA ASP A 82 -12.38 -15.04 32.46
C ASP A 82 -13.41 -14.09 31.83
N LEU A 83 -14.46 -14.63 31.19
CA LEU A 83 -15.54 -13.86 30.57
C LEU A 83 -16.75 -13.79 31.51
N THR A 84 -17.43 -12.65 31.53
CA THR A 84 -18.74 -12.55 32.18
C THR A 84 -19.80 -13.32 31.38
N ASP A 85 -20.89 -13.73 32.02
CA ASP A 85 -22.01 -14.43 31.34
C ASP A 85 -22.56 -13.63 30.14
N GLU A 86 -22.57 -12.30 30.27
CA GLU A 86 -22.95 -11.36 29.21
C GLU A 86 -21.95 -11.42 28.02
N GLN A 87 -20.66 -11.42 28.30
CA GLN A 87 -19.61 -11.48 27.26
C GLN A 87 -19.54 -12.85 26.58
N LEU A 88 -19.82 -13.93 27.32
CA LEU A 88 -19.98 -15.27 26.78
C LEU A 88 -21.18 -15.35 25.84
N ALA A 89 -22.31 -14.75 26.22
CA ALA A 89 -23.51 -14.71 25.38
C ALA A 89 -23.31 -13.90 24.10
N GLU A 90 -22.46 -12.87 24.14
CA GLU A 90 -22.09 -12.04 22.98
C GLU A 90 -20.98 -12.66 22.10
N GLY A 91 -20.34 -13.75 22.55
CA GLY A 91 -19.34 -14.50 21.77
C GLY A 91 -17.96 -13.83 21.66
N PHE A 92 -17.63 -12.90 22.57
CA PHE A 92 -16.35 -12.20 22.57
C PHE A 92 -15.22 -13.08 23.13
N LEU A 93 -14.62 -13.91 22.27
CA LEU A 93 -13.53 -14.82 22.64
C LEU A 93 -12.12 -14.28 22.36
N TRP A 94 -11.99 -13.06 21.84
CA TRP A 94 -10.71 -12.54 21.34
C TRP A 94 -10.46 -11.09 21.77
N ARG A 95 -9.21 -10.79 22.08
CA ARG A 95 -8.71 -9.48 22.48
C ARG A 95 -7.55 -9.08 21.59
N ILE A 96 -7.68 -7.97 20.89
CA ILE A 96 -6.69 -7.48 19.93
C ILE A 96 -6.13 -6.14 20.42
N ARG A 97 -4.81 -5.99 20.45
CA ARG A 97 -4.14 -4.73 20.84
C ARG A 97 -2.98 -4.41 19.89
N PRO A 98 -2.77 -3.15 19.51
CA PRO A 98 -1.59 -2.76 18.75
C PRO A 98 -0.35 -2.85 19.64
N THR A 99 0.73 -3.47 19.17
CA THR A 99 2.03 -3.39 19.85
C THR A 99 2.72 -2.13 19.34
N SER A 100 2.48 -1.01 20.01
CA SER A 100 3.27 0.19 19.77
C SER A 100 4.71 -0.10 20.17
N ARG A 101 5.60 -0.24 19.20
CA ARG A 101 7.03 -0.07 19.47
C ARG A 101 7.24 1.44 19.65
N SER A 102 7.21 1.91 20.89
CA SER A 102 7.45 3.32 21.24
C SER A 102 8.77 3.76 20.60
N LYS A 103 8.68 4.64 19.60
CA LYS A 103 9.83 5.29 18.98
C LYS A 103 9.75 6.76 19.32
N SER A 104 10.20 7.12 20.52
CA SER A 104 10.54 8.49 20.87
C SER A 104 11.17 8.53 22.26
N ASP A 105 12.48 8.76 22.30
CA ASP A 105 12.99 9.78 23.22
C ASP A 105 14.04 10.62 22.49
N PRO A 106 13.69 11.85 22.06
CA PRO A 106 14.68 12.88 21.84
C PRO A 106 14.32 14.10 22.70
N ARG A 107 14.56 14.02 24.01
CA ARG A 107 14.67 15.22 24.84
C ARG A 107 15.55 14.99 26.08
N SER A 108 16.86 14.85 25.86
CA SER A 108 17.85 15.05 26.93
C SER A 108 17.93 16.54 27.25
N GLU A 109 17.12 16.99 28.21
CA GLU A 109 17.21 18.30 28.84
C GLU A 109 18.48 18.42 29.70
N TYR A 110 19.08 19.62 29.66
CA TYR A 110 19.77 20.35 30.74
C TYR A 110 20.66 19.57 31.75
N GLN A 111 21.97 19.78 31.66
CA GLN A 111 22.86 19.95 32.84
C GLN A 111 23.75 21.17 32.54
N SER A 112 23.37 22.36 32.99
CA SER A 112 23.70 22.98 34.28
C SER A 112 25.19 23.30 34.41
N ASP A 113 25.55 24.53 34.03
CA ASP A 113 26.74 25.24 34.47
C ASP A 113 26.78 25.30 36.01
N VAL A 114 27.87 24.79 36.60
CA VAL A 114 28.34 25.20 37.92
C VAL A 114 29.86 25.37 37.83
N SER A 115 30.35 26.58 38.05
CA SER A 115 31.73 26.90 38.45
C SER A 115 31.68 27.98 39.52
#